data_AF-A0A1X9H818-F1
#
_entry.id   AF-A0A1X9H818-F1
#
_cell.length_a   1.000
_cell.length_b   1.000
_cell.length_c   1.000
_cell.angle_alpha   90.00
_cell.angle_beta   90.00
_cell.angle_gamma   90.00
#
_symmetry.space_group_name_H-M   'P 1'
#
loop_
_entity.id
_entity.type
_entity.pdbx_description
1 polymer ?
#
loop_
_entity_poly.entity_id
_entity_poly.type
_entity_poly.pdbx_seq_one_letter_code
_entity_poly.pdbx_strand_id
1 'polypeptide(L)'
;MKSAVLLIVIGATLCLGQEIRRDKQYPPPEFLKALQPIHDVCVAKHGVTDEAIQQFSDGEIHEDEAMKCYMNCLFHEARVVDENGEVHLEMVHELLPESMKDIALNMGKKCLYPKGETQCDRAFWLHSCWKKADPKHYFLPGQHVWYLLE
;
A
#
# COMPACT_ATOMS: atom_id res chain seq x y z
N MET A 1 -12.36 2.54 59.06
CA MET A 1 -11.10 3.29 58.83
C MET A 1 -9.97 2.27 58.93
N LYS A 2 -9.21 1.89 57.88
CA LYS A 2 -8.78 2.63 56.70
C LYS A 2 -8.56 1.66 55.52
N SER A 3 -8.99 2.13 54.36
CA SER A 3 -8.49 1.91 52.99
C SER A 3 -8.11 0.51 52.52
N ALA A 4 -8.99 0.01 51.65
CA ALA A 4 -8.62 -0.78 50.49
C ALA A 4 -7.55 -0.06 49.66
N VAL A 5 -6.47 -0.76 49.31
CA VAL A 5 -5.60 -0.38 48.20
C VAL A 5 -5.75 -1.48 47.16
N LEU A 6 -6.76 -1.30 46.31
CA LEU A 6 -6.90 -2.04 45.07
C LEU A 6 -5.79 -1.54 44.14
N LEU A 7 -4.67 -2.25 44.05
CA LEU A 7 -3.67 -2.03 43.02
C LEU A 7 -4.29 -2.45 41.68
N ILE A 8 -4.97 -1.50 41.03
CA ILE A 8 -5.31 -1.62 39.62
C ILE A 8 -3.99 -1.60 38.87
N VAL A 9 -3.47 -2.78 38.54
CA VAL A 9 -2.49 -2.92 37.47
C VAL A 9 -3.24 -2.52 36.21
N ILE A 10 -3.19 -1.24 35.86
CA ILE A 10 -3.47 -0.77 34.50
C ILE A 10 -2.31 -1.34 33.67
N GLY A 11 -2.39 -2.64 33.40
CA GLY A 11 -1.62 -3.24 32.33
C GLY A 11 -2.11 -2.54 31.09
N ALA A 12 -1.31 -1.58 30.63
CA ALA A 12 -1.46 -1.00 29.30
C ALA A 12 -1.60 -2.19 28.35
N THR A 13 -2.82 -2.46 27.92
CA THR A 13 -3.06 -3.22 26.70
C THR A 13 -2.24 -2.46 25.68
N LEU A 14 -1.08 -3.01 25.32
CA LEU A 14 -0.36 -2.56 24.14
C LEU A 14 -1.39 -2.62 23.03
N CYS A 15 -1.88 -1.46 22.60
CA CYS A 15 -2.31 -1.30 21.23
C CYS A 15 -1.06 -1.62 20.43
N LEU A 16 -0.86 -2.90 20.10
CA LEU A 16 0.08 -3.37 19.09
C LEU A 16 -0.47 -2.93 17.72
N GLY A 17 -0.73 -1.63 17.55
CA GLY A 17 -0.79 -1.05 16.23
C GLY A 17 0.62 -1.19 15.69
N GLN A 18 0.82 -2.00 14.65
CA GLN A 18 2.08 -1.97 13.94
C GLN A 18 2.26 -0.54 13.43
N GLU A 19 3.29 0.17 13.90
CA GLU A 19 3.59 1.50 13.40
C GLU A 19 3.94 1.41 11.91
N ILE A 20 3.17 2.10 11.08
CA ILE A 20 3.48 2.28 9.66
C ILE A 20 4.80 3.02 9.50
N ARG A 21 5.65 2.58 8.57
CA ARG A 21 6.94 3.23 8.31
C ARG A 21 6.73 4.35 7.28
N ARG A 22 6.77 5.59 7.74
CA ARG A 22 6.71 6.82 6.92
C ARG A 22 7.81 7.80 7.34
N ASP A 23 9.04 7.30 7.41
CA ASP A 23 10.21 8.11 7.75
C ASP A 23 10.84 8.73 6.48
N LYS A 24 11.82 9.63 6.66
CA LYS A 24 12.46 10.34 5.53
C LYS A 24 13.16 9.43 4.50
N GLN A 25 13.36 8.15 4.82
CA GLN A 25 13.98 7.18 3.94
C GLN A 25 12.96 6.22 3.30
N TYR A 26 11.71 6.19 3.79
CA TYR A 26 10.72 5.20 3.35
C TYR A 26 9.28 5.75 3.36
N PRO A 27 8.55 5.66 2.23
CA PRO A 27 9.03 5.18 0.92
C PRO A 27 10.15 6.09 0.35
N PRO A 28 11.09 5.58 -0.46
CA PRO A 28 12.20 6.38 -0.96
C PRO A 28 11.73 7.63 -1.73
N PRO A 29 12.19 8.85 -1.38
CA PRO A 29 11.70 10.09 -1.99
C PRO A 29 11.79 10.15 -3.52
N GLU A 30 12.91 9.69 -4.10
CA GLU A 30 13.07 9.67 -5.56
C GLU A 30 12.10 8.70 -6.25
N PHE A 31 11.73 7.61 -5.57
CA PHE A 31 10.73 6.68 -6.08
C PHE A 31 9.33 7.30 -6.03
N LEU A 32 8.99 8.00 -4.94
CA LEU A 32 7.73 8.74 -4.83
C LEU A 32 7.59 9.80 -5.93
N LYS A 33 8.65 10.57 -6.22
CA LYS A 33 8.66 11.53 -7.33
C LYS A 33 8.40 10.87 -8.69
N ALA A 34 8.98 9.69 -8.93
CA ALA A 34 8.75 8.95 -10.17
C ALA A 34 7.31 8.42 -10.30
N LEU A 35 6.64 8.13 -9.18
CA LEU A 35 5.25 7.65 -9.16
C LEU A 35 4.20 8.76 -9.23
N GLN A 36 4.55 10.00 -8.88
CA GLN A 36 3.63 11.14 -8.90
C GLN A 36 2.90 11.32 -10.25
N PRO A 37 3.56 11.40 -11.43
CA PRO A 37 2.86 11.56 -12.70
C PRO A 37 1.95 10.36 -13.04
N ILE A 38 2.30 9.15 -12.60
CA ILE A 38 1.48 7.95 -12.77
C ILE A 38 0.21 8.06 -11.92
N HIS A 39 0.35 8.47 -10.66
CA HIS A 39 -0.76 8.73 -9.76
C HIS A 39 -1.73 9.78 -10.36
N ASP A 40 -1.20 10.92 -10.83
CA ASP A 40 -2.00 12.01 -11.40
C ASP A 40 -2.88 11.52 -12.57
N VAL A 41 -2.31 10.71 -13.48
CA VAL A 41 -3.04 10.12 -14.60
C VAL A 41 -4.15 9.18 -14.10
N CYS A 42 -3.84 8.31 -13.14
CA CYS A 42 -4.78 7.30 -12.67
C CYS A 42 -5.92 7.87 -11.82
N VAL A 43 -5.67 8.90 -11.01
CA VAL A 43 -6.71 9.67 -10.32
C VAL A 43 -7.63 10.34 -11.33
N ALA A 44 -7.08 11.04 -12.33
CA ALA A 44 -7.87 11.71 -13.35
C ALA A 44 -8.74 10.73 -14.17
N LYS A 45 -8.23 9.52 -14.43
CA LYS A 45 -8.93 8.49 -15.22
C LYS A 45 -10.06 7.81 -14.47
N HIS A 46 -9.89 7.54 -13.17
CA HIS A 46 -10.81 6.71 -12.39
C HIS A 46 -11.62 7.47 -11.34
N GLY A 47 -11.25 8.70 -11.03
CA GLY A 47 -11.99 9.55 -10.08
C GLY A 47 -11.91 9.08 -8.62
N VAL A 48 -10.92 8.25 -8.27
CA VAL A 48 -10.62 7.91 -6.88
C VAL A 48 -10.11 9.17 -6.17
N THR A 49 -10.48 9.37 -4.91
CA THR A 49 -10.00 10.52 -4.13
C THR A 49 -8.71 10.19 -3.39
N ASP A 50 -7.88 11.20 -3.14
CA ASP A 50 -6.68 11.04 -2.33
C ASP A 50 -6.98 10.60 -0.90
N GLU A 51 -8.10 11.03 -0.33
CA GLU A 51 -8.54 10.56 0.99
C GLU A 51 -8.83 9.06 0.98
N ALA A 52 -9.46 8.55 -0.09
CA ALA A 52 -9.70 7.12 -0.23
C ALA A 52 -8.38 6.35 -0.39
N ILE A 53 -7.43 6.88 -1.18
CA ILE A 53 -6.10 6.28 -1.35
C ILE A 53 -5.36 6.23 -0.01
N GLN A 54 -5.36 7.33 0.74
CA GLN A 54 -4.73 7.41 2.06
C GLN A 54 -5.38 6.42 3.04
N GLN A 55 -6.72 6.35 3.07
CA GLN A 55 -7.43 5.42 3.92
C GLN A 55 -7.05 3.97 3.60
N PHE A 56 -6.95 3.60 2.32
CA PHE A 56 -6.48 2.27 1.94
C PHE A 56 -5.01 2.07 2.32
N SER A 57 -4.14 3.05 2.06
CA SER A 57 -2.69 2.94 2.29
C SER A 57 -2.34 2.79 3.77
N ASP A 58 -2.85 3.71 4.60
CA ASP A 58 -2.38 3.94 5.97
C ASP A 58 -3.44 3.58 7.02
N GLY A 59 -4.69 3.41 6.59
CA GLY A 59 -5.81 2.98 7.43
C GLY A 59 -6.28 1.56 7.13
N GLU A 60 -7.59 1.37 7.08
CA GLU A 60 -8.22 0.07 6.84
C GLU A 60 -8.47 -0.18 5.34
N ILE A 61 -8.45 -1.46 4.96
CA ILE A 61 -8.85 -1.88 3.62
C ILE A 61 -10.33 -1.56 3.43
N HIS A 62 -10.62 -0.77 2.41
CA HIS A 62 -11.96 -0.51 1.91
C HIS A 62 -12.00 -0.85 0.42
N GLU A 63 -13.19 -1.13 -0.09
CA GLU A 63 -13.37 -1.67 -1.43
C GLU A 63 -14.39 -0.83 -2.20
N ASP A 64 -13.92 -0.18 -3.26
CA ASP A 64 -14.74 0.52 -4.24
C ASP A 64 -14.15 0.36 -5.65
N GLU A 65 -14.99 0.42 -6.68
CA GLU A 65 -14.57 0.15 -8.06
C GLU A 65 -13.54 1.15 -8.60
N ALA A 66 -13.59 2.42 -8.15
CA ALA A 66 -12.61 3.42 -8.57
C ALA A 66 -11.22 3.09 -7.99
N MET A 67 -11.15 2.66 -6.73
CA MET A 67 -9.92 2.20 -6.08
C MET A 67 -9.32 0.97 -6.76
N LYS A 68 -10.14 -0.03 -7.08
CA LYS A 68 -9.67 -1.23 -7.79
C LYS A 68 -9.03 -0.89 -9.12
N CYS A 69 -9.71 -0.06 -9.91
CA CYS A 69 -9.20 0.32 -11.23
C CYS A 69 -8.07 1.34 -11.16
N TYR A 70 -8.00 2.17 -10.11
CA TYR A 70 -6.81 2.97 -9.81
C TYR A 70 -5.57 2.09 -9.61
N MET A 71 -5.67 1.05 -8.77
CA MET A 71 -4.57 0.10 -8.55
C MET A 71 -4.15 -0.60 -9.83
N ASN A 72 -5.10 -1.01 -10.67
CA ASN A 72 -4.77 -1.58 -11.98
C ASN A 72 -4.06 -0.56 -12.89
N CYS A 73 -4.58 0.67 -12.95
CA CYS A 73 -3.98 1.75 -13.75
C CYS A 73 -2.52 1.99 -13.37
N LEU A 74 -2.17 1.96 -12.08
CA LEU A 74 -0.79 2.12 -11.63
C LEU A 74 0.16 1.09 -12.29
N PHE A 75 -0.24 -0.18 -12.38
CA PHE A 75 0.59 -1.21 -13.03
C PHE A 75 0.73 -0.98 -14.54
N HIS A 76 -0.34 -0.55 -15.21
CA HIS A 76 -0.31 -0.25 -16.64
C HIS A 76 0.59 0.95 -16.96
N GLU A 77 0.42 2.06 -16.24
CA GLU A 77 1.21 3.28 -16.46
C GLU A 77 2.68 3.08 -16.08
N ALA A 78 2.95 2.25 -15.06
CA ALA A 78 4.31 1.81 -14.71
C ALA A 78 4.90 0.77 -15.68
N ARG A 79 4.10 0.27 -16.65
CA ARG A 79 4.50 -0.74 -17.66
C ARG A 79 5.01 -2.05 -17.06
N VAL A 80 4.37 -2.52 -15.99
CA VAL A 80 4.71 -3.77 -15.29
C VAL A 80 3.60 -4.83 -15.43
N VAL A 81 2.94 -4.81 -16.58
CA VAL A 81 1.92 -5.79 -16.98
C VAL A 81 2.41 -6.59 -18.19
N ASP A 82 1.91 -7.81 -18.35
CA ASP A 82 2.16 -8.66 -19.52
C ASP A 82 1.30 -8.25 -20.73
N GLU A 83 1.41 -8.99 -21.84
CA GLU A 83 0.67 -8.74 -23.08
C GLU A 83 -0.86 -8.86 -22.92
N ASN A 84 -1.34 -9.57 -21.90
CA ASN A 84 -2.75 -9.71 -21.58
C ASN A 84 -3.23 -8.63 -20.59
N GLY A 85 -2.34 -7.76 -20.11
CA GLY A 85 -2.62 -6.77 -19.07
C GLY A 85 -2.63 -7.35 -17.66
N GLU A 86 -2.09 -8.55 -17.44
CA GLU A 86 -1.93 -9.11 -16.10
C GLU A 86 -0.63 -8.61 -15.45
N VAL A 87 -0.64 -8.41 -14.13
CA VAL A 87 0.54 -7.90 -13.41
C VAL A 87 1.70 -8.88 -13.50
N HIS A 88 2.83 -8.42 -14.03
CA HIS A 88 4.06 -9.21 -14.12
C HIS A 88 4.91 -8.99 -12.86
N LEU A 89 4.74 -9.84 -11.85
CA LEU A 89 5.34 -9.65 -10.51
C LEU A 89 6.87 -9.48 -10.50
N GLU A 90 7.58 -10.11 -11.44
CA GLU A 90 9.04 -9.92 -11.60
C GLU A 90 9.37 -8.51 -12.09
N MET A 91 8.63 -7.95 -13.06
CA MET A 91 8.84 -6.57 -13.52
C MET A 91 8.47 -5.56 -12.43
N VAL A 92 7.42 -5.85 -11.64
CA VAL A 92 7.11 -5.06 -10.44
C VAL A 92 8.32 -5.04 -9.50
N HIS A 93 8.94 -6.20 -9.22
CA HIS A 93 10.11 -6.29 -8.34
C HIS A 93 11.33 -5.58 -8.91
N GLU A 94 11.57 -5.68 -10.22
CA GLU A 94 12.68 -5.01 -10.90
C GLU A 94 12.55 -3.49 -10.94
N LEU A 95 11.32 -2.96 -11.02
CA LEU A 95 11.03 -1.53 -10.97
C LEU A 95 11.38 -0.90 -9.61
N LEU A 96 11.36 -1.69 -8.53
CA LEU A 96 11.57 -1.18 -7.19
C LEU A 96 13.03 -0.75 -6.95
N PRO A 97 13.25 0.33 -6.18
CA PRO A 97 14.58 0.68 -5.68
C PRO A 97 15.21 -0.49 -4.92
N GLU A 98 16.53 -0.62 -4.99
CA GLU A 98 17.28 -1.72 -4.34
C GLU A 98 16.95 -1.85 -2.84
N SER A 99 16.81 -0.72 -2.14
CA SER A 99 16.40 -0.65 -0.72
C SER A 99 15.05 -1.28 -0.39
N MET A 100 14.22 -1.56 -1.39
CA MET A 100 12.88 -2.12 -1.25
C MET A 100 12.78 -3.58 -1.71
N LYS A 101 13.75 -4.12 -2.45
CA LYS A 101 13.62 -5.43 -3.10
C LYS A 101 13.39 -6.57 -2.12
N ASP A 102 14.15 -6.62 -1.02
CA ASP A 102 13.98 -7.65 0.01
C ASP A 102 12.68 -7.49 0.79
N ILE A 103 12.25 -6.25 1.03
CA ILE A 103 10.97 -5.92 1.68
C ILE A 103 9.83 -6.43 0.80
N ALA A 104 9.83 -6.07 -0.48
CA ALA A 104 8.81 -6.45 -1.44
C ALA A 104 8.78 -7.96 -1.69
N LEU A 105 9.93 -8.62 -1.76
CA LEU A 105 9.99 -10.08 -1.87
C LEU A 105 9.32 -10.75 -0.65
N ASN A 106 9.61 -10.28 0.56
CA ASN A 106 9.01 -10.83 1.77
C ASN A 106 7.51 -10.54 1.90
N MET A 107 7.08 -9.36 1.49
CA MET A 107 5.67 -8.95 1.40
C MET A 107 4.91 -9.76 0.34
N GLY A 108 5.52 -9.99 -0.81
CA GLY A 108 4.89 -10.59 -2.00
C GLY A 108 4.92 -12.12 -2.07
N LYS A 109 5.81 -12.81 -1.33
CA LYS A 109 6.02 -14.27 -1.47
C LYS A 109 4.79 -15.16 -1.23
N LYS A 110 3.73 -14.64 -0.61
CA LYS A 110 2.43 -15.34 -0.41
C LYS A 110 1.30 -14.79 -1.29
N CYS A 111 1.60 -13.82 -2.15
CA CYS A 111 0.65 -13.09 -2.99
C CYS A 111 0.84 -13.36 -4.48
N LEU A 112 1.30 -14.57 -4.84
CA LEU A 112 1.73 -14.91 -6.21
C LEU A 112 0.58 -15.19 -7.19
N TYR A 113 -0.64 -15.36 -6.68
CA TYR A 113 -1.80 -15.77 -7.48
C TYR A 113 -2.98 -14.82 -7.23
N PRO A 114 -3.06 -13.72 -8.01
CA PRO A 114 -4.15 -12.76 -7.93
C PRO A 114 -5.51 -13.41 -8.15
N LYS A 115 -6.54 -12.96 -7.42
CA LYS A 115 -7.91 -13.49 -7.51
C LYS A 115 -8.87 -12.35 -7.84
N GLY A 116 -9.80 -12.61 -8.76
CA GLY A 116 -10.78 -11.62 -9.19
C GLY A 116 -11.25 -11.86 -10.61
N GLU A 117 -12.45 -11.38 -10.94
CA GLU A 117 -13.05 -11.56 -12.26
C GLU A 117 -12.40 -10.62 -13.28
N THR A 118 -12.16 -9.37 -12.90
CA THR A 118 -11.53 -8.34 -13.74
C THR A 118 -10.07 -8.08 -13.37
N GLN A 119 -9.34 -7.37 -14.24
CA GLN A 119 -7.98 -6.90 -13.93
C GLN A 119 -7.98 -5.94 -12.73
N CYS A 120 -9.02 -5.10 -12.60
CA CYS A 120 -9.20 -4.23 -11.43
C CYS A 120 -9.34 -5.06 -10.14
N ASP A 121 -10.14 -6.13 -10.14
CA ASP A 121 -10.28 -7.00 -8.97
C ASP A 121 -8.96 -7.68 -8.60
N ARG A 122 -8.19 -8.16 -9.59
CA ARG A 122 -6.92 -8.84 -9.37
C ARG A 122 -5.84 -7.87 -8.85
N ALA A 123 -5.79 -6.65 -9.36
CA ALA A 123 -4.92 -5.59 -8.85
C ALA A 123 -5.26 -5.25 -7.38
N PHE A 124 -6.55 -5.09 -7.08
CA PHE A 124 -7.02 -4.87 -5.72
C PHE A 124 -6.66 -6.01 -4.77
N TRP A 125 -6.82 -7.25 -5.23
CA TRP A 125 -6.44 -8.42 -4.46
C TRP A 125 -4.94 -8.42 -4.12
N LEU A 126 -4.08 -8.07 -5.07
CA LEU A 126 -2.63 -7.98 -4.87
C LEU A 126 -2.28 -6.96 -3.79
N HIS A 127 -2.75 -5.72 -3.94
CA HIS A 127 -2.50 -4.66 -2.96
C HIS A 127 -3.05 -5.01 -1.58
N SER A 128 -4.25 -5.61 -1.51
CA SER A 128 -4.83 -6.09 -0.26
C SER A 128 -3.98 -7.20 0.38
N CYS A 129 -3.45 -8.13 -0.42
CA CYS A 129 -2.58 -9.20 0.06
C CYS A 129 -1.25 -8.63 0.59
N TRP A 130 -0.62 -7.72 -0.14
CA TRP A 130 0.62 -7.05 0.26
C TRP A 130 0.45 -6.25 1.55
N LYS A 131 -0.62 -5.46 1.66
CA LYS A 131 -0.94 -4.70 2.88
C LYS A 131 -1.14 -5.62 4.09
N LYS A 132 -1.84 -6.74 3.93
CA LYS A 132 -2.02 -7.72 5.01
C LYS A 132 -0.72 -8.44 5.38
N ALA A 133 0.16 -8.69 4.41
CA ALA A 133 1.41 -9.41 4.63
C ALA A 133 2.45 -8.55 5.36
N ASP A 134 2.54 -7.27 5.03
CA ASP A 134 3.47 -6.33 5.65
C ASP A 134 2.88 -4.90 5.71
N PRO A 135 1.96 -4.63 6.66
CA PRO A 135 1.32 -3.32 6.78
C PRO A 135 2.29 -2.22 7.19
N LYS A 136 3.43 -2.58 7.79
CA LYS A 136 4.47 -1.62 8.18
C LYS A 136 5.08 -0.95 6.95
N HIS A 137 5.38 -1.72 5.91
CA HIS A 137 6.06 -1.23 4.71
C HIS A 137 5.12 -0.99 3.53
N TYR A 138 3.94 -1.59 3.50
CA TYR A 138 2.99 -1.32 2.43
C TYR A 138 2.65 0.17 2.37
N PHE A 139 2.61 0.71 1.15
CA PHE A 139 2.03 2.01 0.85
C PHE A 139 1.37 1.94 -0.53
N LEU A 140 0.39 2.81 -0.75
CA LEU A 140 -0.18 3.06 -2.07
C LEU A 140 0.22 4.48 -2.50
N PRO A 141 0.65 4.71 -3.76
CA PRO A 141 0.93 6.06 -4.26
C PRO A 141 -0.28 6.96 -4.05
N GLY A 142 -0.10 8.16 -3.47
CA GLY A 142 -1.17 9.10 -3.12
C GLY A 142 -0.66 10.36 -2.41
N GLN A 143 -1.49 11.40 -2.31
CA GLN A 143 -1.08 12.68 -1.71
C GLN A 143 -0.49 12.59 -0.30
N HIS A 144 -0.94 11.62 0.50
CA HIS A 144 -0.44 11.41 1.86
C HIS A 144 1.06 11.07 1.93
N VAL A 145 1.63 10.45 0.89
CA VAL A 145 3.08 10.19 0.82
C VAL A 145 3.87 11.32 0.14
N TRP A 146 3.22 12.24 -0.58
CA TRP A 146 3.91 13.39 -1.19
C TRP A 146 4.38 14.40 -0.14
N TYR A 147 3.68 14.53 0.98
CA TYR A 147 4.14 15.34 2.13
C TYR A 147 5.49 14.91 2.70
N LEU A 148 5.96 13.68 2.39
CA LEU A 148 7.31 13.23 2.77
C LEU A 148 8.42 13.82 1.90
N LEU A 149 8.06 14.49 0.80
CA LEU A 149 9.00 15.15 -0.12
C LEU A 149 9.28 16.61 0.26
N GLU A 150 8.54 17.15 1.22
CA GLU A 150 8.69 18.51 1.79
C GLU A 150 9.60 18.50 3.03
#